data_AF-A0A3N5N821-F1
#
_entry.id   AF-A0A3N5N821-F1
#
_cell.length_a   1.000
_cell.length_b   1.000
_cell.length_c   1.000
_cell.angle_alpha   90.00
_cell.angle_beta   90.00
_cell.angle_gamma   90.00
#
_symmetry.space_group_name_H-M   'P 1'
#
loop_
_entity.id
_entity.type
_entity.pdbx_description
1 polymer ?
#
loop_
_entity_poly.entity_id
_entity_poly.type
_entity_poly.pdbx_seq_one_letter_code
_entity_poly.pdbx_strand_id
1 'polypeptide(L)'
;MLRRILVSAAVAASLPFMSALADELPVVAPEKVGLSVERLQRLTAALQAEVDAGQIPGAVVAIARKGQVAYLQTFGWIDPVRKTPMAKDSIFSIASMTKPMVSVAVMMLHEEGKLQLSDPIGKYLPQSARQDGARQCQN
;
A
#
# COMPACT_ATOMS: atom_id res chain seq x y z
N MET A 1 -1.99 1.81 -64.05
CA MET A 1 -1.16 2.96 -63.64
C MET A 1 -1.90 3.68 -62.53
N LEU A 2 -1.24 3.89 -61.38
CA LEU A 2 -1.44 4.98 -60.42
C LEU A 2 -2.88 5.23 -59.93
N ARG A 3 -3.24 5.32 -58.64
CA ARG A 3 -2.52 5.50 -57.37
C ARG A 3 -3.65 5.86 -56.37
N ARG A 4 -3.52 5.47 -55.09
CA ARG A 4 -3.90 6.27 -53.89
C ARG A 4 -5.39 6.50 -53.58
N ILE A 5 -5.89 6.54 -52.35
CA ILE A 5 -5.37 6.34 -50.97
C ILE A 5 -6.64 6.01 -50.14
N LEU A 6 -6.52 4.99 -49.28
CA LEU A 6 -7.45 4.68 -48.20
C LEU A 6 -7.45 5.83 -47.18
N VAL A 7 -8.62 6.38 -46.83
CA VAL A 7 -8.76 7.25 -45.66
C VAL A 7 -9.39 6.43 -44.55
N SER A 8 -8.51 6.04 -43.62
CA SER A 8 -8.80 5.37 -42.36
C SER A 8 -9.68 6.25 -41.47
N ALA A 9 -10.76 5.68 -40.94
CA ALA A 9 -11.42 6.19 -39.75
C ALA A 9 -11.22 5.17 -38.62
N ALA A 10 -10.00 5.12 -38.09
CA ALA A 10 -9.74 4.45 -36.82
C ALA A 10 -10.27 5.38 -35.72
N VAL A 11 -11.47 5.08 -35.21
CA VAL A 11 -11.98 5.67 -33.98
C VAL A 11 -11.09 5.14 -32.85
N ALA A 12 -10.04 5.89 -32.55
CA ALA A 12 -9.27 5.69 -31.33
C ALA A 12 -10.17 6.09 -30.16
N ALA A 13 -10.88 5.09 -29.61
CA ALA A 13 -11.54 5.21 -28.31
C ALA A 13 -10.45 5.45 -27.26
N SER A 14 -10.14 6.72 -27.05
CA SER A 14 -9.40 7.19 -25.88
C SER A 14 -10.29 6.96 -24.68
N LEU A 15 -10.20 5.77 -24.08
CA LEU A 15 -10.66 5.58 -22.72
C LEU A 15 -9.91 6.62 -21.88
N PRO A 16 -10.58 7.59 -21.24
CA PRO A 16 -9.89 8.46 -20.30
C PRO A 16 -9.35 7.54 -19.22
N PHE A 17 -8.02 7.51 -19.08
CA PHE A 17 -7.39 6.97 -17.90
C PHE A 17 -7.91 7.84 -16.75
N MET A 18 -8.93 7.32 -16.06
CA MET A 18 -9.53 7.95 -14.90
C MET A 18 -8.39 8.04 -13.89
N SER A 19 -7.74 9.19 -13.84
CA SER A 19 -6.71 9.47 -12.87
C SER A 19 -7.43 9.40 -11.54
N ALA A 20 -7.29 8.27 -10.85
CA ALA A 20 -7.53 8.20 -9.44
C ALA A 20 -6.52 9.18 -8.83
N LEU A 21 -6.93 10.43 -8.68
CA LEU A 21 -6.23 11.35 -7.81
C LEU A 21 -6.25 10.66 -6.46
N ALA A 22 -5.11 10.10 -6.07
CA ALA A 22 -4.87 9.79 -4.69
C ALA A 22 -4.97 11.15 -4.00
N ASP A 23 -6.14 11.45 -3.44
CA ASP A 23 -6.37 12.69 -2.71
C ASP A 23 -5.40 12.63 -1.53
N GLU A 24 -4.31 13.41 -1.60
CA GLU A 24 -3.33 13.45 -0.53
C GLU A 24 -4.06 13.88 0.74
N LEU A 25 -4.00 13.04 1.77
CA LEU A 25 -4.70 13.31 3.02
C LEU A 25 -4.19 14.65 3.57
N PRO A 26 -5.09 15.61 3.89
CA PRO A 26 -4.66 16.91 4.37
C PRO A 26 -3.94 16.76 5.71
N VAL A 27 -2.83 17.51 5.86
CA VAL A 27 -2.09 17.58 7.12
C VAL A 27 -2.73 18.62 8.03
N VAL A 28 -3.09 18.22 9.25
CA VAL A 28 -3.81 19.05 10.21
C VAL A 28 -3.16 18.99 11.59
N ALA A 29 -3.49 19.96 12.44
CA ALA A 29 -3.09 19.92 13.84
C ALA A 29 -3.73 18.71 14.56
N PRO A 30 -3.00 18.00 15.45
CA PRO A 30 -3.51 16.82 16.16
C PRO A 30 -4.86 17.01 16.85
N GLU A 31 -5.08 18.17 17.44
CA GLU A 31 -6.27 18.51 18.21
C GLU A 31 -7.52 18.54 17.33
N LYS A 32 -7.38 18.94 16.05
CA LYS A 32 -8.51 18.95 15.08
C LYS A 32 -9.08 17.56 14.86
N VAL A 33 -8.24 16.54 14.94
CA VAL A 33 -8.65 15.14 14.84
C VAL A 33 -8.77 14.48 16.21
N GLY A 34 -8.69 15.23 17.32
CA GLY A 34 -8.84 14.72 18.68
C GLY A 34 -7.69 13.83 19.16
N LEU A 35 -6.46 14.10 18.71
CA LEU A 35 -5.23 13.51 19.26
C LEU A 35 -4.57 14.49 20.24
N SER A 36 -3.97 13.97 21.31
CA SER A 36 -3.23 14.78 22.30
C SER A 36 -1.82 15.09 21.80
N VAL A 37 -1.48 16.37 21.77
CA VAL A 37 -0.15 16.85 21.40
C VAL A 37 0.91 16.35 22.37
N GLU A 38 0.62 16.36 23.68
CA GLU A 38 1.56 15.93 24.71
C GLU A 38 1.95 14.46 24.53
N ARG A 39 0.99 13.61 24.15
CA ARG A 39 1.26 12.19 23.85
C ARG A 39 2.09 12.01 22.58
N LEU A 40 1.85 12.81 21.56
CA LEU A 40 2.64 12.77 20.32
C LEU A 40 4.07 13.28 20.54
N GLN A 41 4.25 14.28 21.41
CA GLN A 41 5.58 14.72 21.84
C GLN A 41 6.33 13.62 22.59
N ARG A 42 5.66 12.89 23.49
CA ARG A 42 6.27 11.71 24.14
C ARG A 42 6.66 10.62 23.14
N LEU A 43 5.83 10.37 22.13
CA LEU A 43 6.17 9.45 21.03
C LEU A 43 7.41 9.93 20.25
N THR A 44 7.46 11.22 19.92
CA THR A 44 8.60 11.85 19.24
C THR A 44 9.88 11.63 20.03
N ALA A 45 9.85 11.94 21.33
CA ALA A 45 11.00 11.80 22.21
C ALA A 45 11.44 10.34 22.36
N ALA A 46 10.49 9.40 22.46
CA ALA A 46 10.81 7.97 22.54
C ALA A 46 11.50 7.48 21.26
N LEU A 47 10.97 7.80 20.09
CA LEU A 47 11.58 7.40 18.81
C LEU A 47 12.95 8.02 18.59
N GLN A 48 13.13 9.28 18.99
CA GLN A 48 14.43 9.93 18.95
C GLN A 48 15.43 9.23 19.88
N ALA A 49 15.01 8.85 21.09
CA ALA A 49 15.88 8.12 22.02
C ALA A 49 16.32 6.75 21.47
N GLU A 50 15.46 6.03 20.75
CA GLU A 50 15.84 4.77 20.09
C GLU A 50 16.88 4.96 18.98
N VAL A 51 16.77 6.06 18.22
CA VAL A 51 17.76 6.44 17.21
C VAL A 51 19.08 6.85 17.86
N ASP A 52 19.03 7.68 18.91
CA ASP A 52 20.20 8.15 19.63
C ASP A 52 20.94 7.00 20.34
N ALA A 53 20.19 6.00 20.82
CA ALA A 53 20.72 4.77 21.42
C ALA A 53 21.21 3.74 20.37
N GLY A 54 21.09 4.05 19.07
CA GLY A 54 21.52 3.18 17.97
C GLY A 54 20.72 1.89 17.82
N GLN A 55 19.53 1.79 18.42
CA GLN A 55 18.66 0.60 18.34
C GLN A 55 18.00 0.50 16.96
N ILE A 56 17.70 1.64 16.35
CA ILE A 56 17.21 1.74 14.98
C ILE A 56 17.99 2.83 14.22
N PRO A 57 18.24 2.66 12.91
CA PRO A 57 18.95 3.66 12.11
C PRO A 57 18.13 4.93 11.85
N GLY A 58 16.80 4.79 11.82
CA GLY A 58 15.86 5.85 11.51
C GLY A 58 14.45 5.30 11.33
N ALA A 59 13.46 6.19 11.22
CA ALA A 59 12.06 5.83 11.03
C ALA A 59 11.28 6.96 10.35
N VAL A 60 10.19 6.59 9.68
CA VAL A 60 9.12 7.52 9.28
C VAL A 60 7.85 7.09 10.00
N VAL A 61 7.20 8.02 10.69
CA VAL A 61 5.98 7.74 11.45
C VAL A 61 4.87 8.67 10.99
N ALA A 62 3.80 8.07 10.49
CA ALA A 62 2.57 8.74 10.09
C ALA A 62 1.41 8.29 10.99
N ILE A 63 0.62 9.22 11.51
CA ILE A 63 -0.63 8.95 12.22
C ILE A 63 -1.73 9.77 11.55
N ALA A 64 -2.71 9.04 11.01
CA ALA A 64 -3.89 9.61 10.39
C ALA A 64 -5.14 9.26 11.19
N ARG A 65 -6.08 10.20 11.29
CA ARG A 65 -7.39 10.00 11.93
C ARG A 65 -8.43 10.86 11.21
N LYS A 66 -9.63 10.31 11.00
CA LYS A 66 -10.73 10.97 10.27
C LYS A 66 -10.34 11.43 8.85
N GLY A 67 -9.52 10.64 8.15
CA GLY A 67 -9.07 10.98 6.79
C GLY A 67 -8.10 12.16 6.72
N GLN A 68 -7.42 12.49 7.82
CA GLN A 68 -6.46 13.60 7.87
C GLN A 68 -5.19 13.13 8.58
N VAL A 69 -4.03 13.54 8.10
CA VAL A 69 -2.74 13.24 8.72
C VAL A 69 -2.49 14.26 9.82
N ALA A 70 -2.33 13.78 11.05
CA ALA A 70 -2.13 14.66 12.21
C ALA A 70 -0.69 14.67 12.72
N TYR A 71 0.10 13.70 12.30
CA TYR A 71 1.49 13.56 12.70
C TYR A 71 2.24 12.85 11.57
N LEU A 72 3.30 13.48 11.06
CA LEU A 72 4.21 12.91 10.07
C LEU A 72 5.62 13.39 10.39
N GLN A 73 6.42 12.50 10.98
CA GLN A 73 7.77 12.81 11.43
C GLN A 73 8.78 11.79 10.89
N THR A 74 10.01 12.25 10.71
CA THR A 74 11.16 11.46 10.26
C THR A 74 12.24 11.50 11.32
N PHE A 75 12.92 10.38 11.53
CA PHE A 75 14.00 10.23 12.51
C PHE A 75 15.21 9.57 11.85
N GLY A 76 16.41 9.97 12.25
CA GLY A 76 17.66 9.33 11.86
C GLY A 76 17.95 9.35 10.35
N TRP A 77 18.44 8.22 9.84
CA TRP A 77 19.07 8.10 8.53
C TRP A 77 18.44 6.96 7.73
N ILE A 78 18.29 7.16 6.41
CA ILE A 78 17.98 6.06 5.49
C ILE A 78 19.23 5.23 5.15
N ASP A 79 20.40 5.88 5.18
CA ASP A 79 21.72 5.25 5.04
C ASP A 79 22.65 5.82 6.13
N PRO A 80 22.83 5.13 7.26
CA PRO A 80 23.71 5.58 8.35
C PRO A 80 25.19 5.65 7.95
N VAL A 81 25.63 4.82 7.00
CA VAL A 81 27.03 4.76 6.56
C VAL A 81 27.37 6.02 5.77
N ARG A 82 26.48 6.40 4.85
CA ARG A 82 26.61 7.64 4.06
C ARG A 82 26.08 8.88 4.77
N LYS A 83 25.46 8.72 5.94
CA LYS A 83 24.76 9.78 6.68
C LYS A 83 23.71 10.49 5.82
N THR A 84 22.95 9.70 5.07
CA THR A 84 21.83 10.22 4.26
C THR A 84 20.60 10.35 5.16
N PRO A 85 20.05 11.57 5.35
CA PRO A 85 18.95 11.79 6.28
C PRO A 85 17.67 11.08 5.82
N MET A 86 16.84 10.68 6.77
CA MET A 86 15.54 10.09 6.49
C MET A 86 14.60 11.11 5.85
N ALA A 87 14.03 10.80 4.69
CA ALA A 87 13.00 11.60 4.02
C ALA A 87 11.60 11.02 4.25
N LYS A 88 10.56 11.86 4.20
CA LYS A 88 9.15 11.45 4.43
C LYS A 88 8.63 10.45 3.40
N ASP A 89 9.18 10.49 2.20
CA ASP A 89 8.85 9.67 1.02
C ASP A 89 9.89 8.56 0.77
N SER A 90 10.75 8.27 1.75
CA SER A 90 11.71 7.16 1.66
C SER A 90 10.98 5.84 1.40
N ILE A 91 11.51 5.04 0.47
CA ILE A 91 10.91 3.76 0.09
C ILE A 91 11.51 2.62 0.94
N PHE A 92 10.63 1.81 1.54
CA PHE A 92 11.01 0.68 2.38
C PHE A 92 10.50 -0.65 1.80
N SER A 93 11.24 -1.73 2.04
CA SER A 93 10.68 -3.07 1.89
C SER A 93 9.75 -3.36 3.06
N ILE A 94 8.45 -3.42 2.80
CA ILE A 94 7.42 -3.63 3.84
C ILE A 94 7.15 -5.11 4.15
N ALA A 95 7.80 -6.03 3.43
CA ALA A 95 7.72 -7.48 3.60
C ALA A 95 6.28 -7.99 3.81
N SER A 96 5.99 -8.61 4.96
CA SER A 96 4.68 -9.19 5.24
C SER A 96 3.54 -8.17 5.36
N MET A 97 3.82 -6.87 5.48
CA MET A 97 2.79 -5.83 5.44
C MET A 97 2.11 -5.70 4.06
N THR A 98 2.62 -6.38 3.04
CA THR A 98 1.94 -6.51 1.74
C THR A 98 0.66 -7.36 1.80
N LYS A 99 0.52 -8.26 2.80
CA LYS A 99 -0.61 -9.21 2.87
C LYS A 99 -1.99 -8.54 2.89
N PRO A 100 -2.27 -7.50 3.71
CA PRO A 100 -3.56 -6.81 3.67
C PRO A 100 -3.90 -6.23 2.30
N MET A 101 -2.91 -5.72 1.55
CA MET A 101 -3.13 -5.20 0.19
C MET A 101 -3.60 -6.33 -0.75
N VAL A 102 -2.95 -7.49 -0.68
CA VAL A 102 -3.34 -8.67 -1.45
C VAL A 102 -4.71 -9.18 -1.00
N SER A 103 -5.00 -9.19 0.30
CA SER A 103 -6.32 -9.58 0.83
C SER A 103 -7.43 -8.67 0.29
N VAL A 104 -7.23 -7.35 0.27
CA VAL A 104 -8.19 -6.42 -0.33
C VAL A 104 -8.37 -6.71 -1.81
N ALA A 105 -7.29 -6.95 -2.57
CA ALA A 105 -7.39 -7.34 -3.97
C ALA A 105 -8.21 -8.62 -4.18
N VAL A 106 -8.03 -9.64 -3.33
CA VAL A 106 -8.81 -10.88 -3.38
C VAL A 106 -10.28 -10.62 -3.00
N MET A 107 -10.56 -9.77 -2.02
CA MET A 107 -11.94 -9.42 -1.65
C MET A 107 -12.65 -8.65 -2.77
N MET A 108 -11.97 -7.75 -3.48
CA MET A 108 -12.55 -7.09 -4.65
C MET A 108 -12.93 -8.11 -5.73
N LEU A 109 -12.08 -9.10 -6.01
CA LEU A 109 -12.42 -10.19 -6.94
C LEU A 109 -13.60 -11.04 -6.46
N HIS A 110 -13.75 -11.20 -5.15
CA HIS A 110 -14.89 -11.91 -4.55
C HIS A 110 -16.20 -11.14 -4.73
N GLU A 111 -16.19 -9.84 -4.44
CA GLU A 111 -17.35 -8.94 -4.62
C GLU A 111 -17.77 -8.85 -6.10
N GLU A 112 -16.80 -8.89 -7.02
CA GLU A 112 -17.04 -8.95 -8.47
C GLU A 112 -17.53 -10.34 -8.96
N GLY A 113 -17.65 -11.33 -8.07
CA GLY A 113 -18.08 -12.69 -8.40
C GLY A 113 -17.06 -13.51 -9.21
N LYS A 114 -15.83 -13.02 -9.36
CA LYS A 114 -14.75 -13.70 -10.10
C LYS A 114 -14.17 -14.89 -9.34
N LEU A 115 -14.28 -14.87 -8.01
CA LEU A 115 -14.00 -16.01 -7.15
C LEU A 115 -14.93 -16.09 -5.96
N GLN A 116 -15.11 -17.31 -5.44
CA GLN A 116 -15.76 -17.54 -4.16
C GLN A 116 -14.71 -18.00 -3.15
N LEU A 117 -14.81 -17.54 -1.90
CA LEU A 117 -13.88 -17.95 -0.84
C LEU A 117 -13.95 -19.44 -0.52
N SER A 118 -15.07 -20.08 -0.87
CA SER A 118 -15.29 -21.52 -0.74
C SER A 118 -14.89 -22.32 -1.98
N ASP A 119 -14.45 -21.67 -3.07
CA ASP A 119 -13.99 -22.41 -4.25
C ASP A 119 -12.73 -23.22 -3.91
N PRO A 120 -12.60 -24.46 -4.43
CA PRO A 120 -11.35 -25.22 -4.29
C PRO A 120 -10.22 -24.48 -5.01
N ILE A 121 -9.03 -24.45 -4.40
CA ILE A 121 -7.89 -23.70 -4.95
C ILE A 121 -7.46 -24.25 -6.32
N GLY A 122 -7.64 -25.55 -6.56
CA GLY A 122 -7.41 -26.22 -7.84
C GLY A 122 -8.20 -25.64 -9.02
N LYS A 123 -9.31 -24.94 -8.76
CA LYS A 123 -10.06 -24.19 -9.78
C LYS A 123 -9.23 -23.05 -10.39
N TYR A 124 -8.36 -22.43 -9.59
CA TYR A 124 -7.54 -21.27 -9.98
C TYR A 124 -6.06 -21.61 -10.17
N LEU A 125 -5.56 -22.62 -9.47
CA LEU A 125 -4.19 -23.10 -9.54
C LEU A 125 -4.19 -24.60 -9.85
N PRO A 126 -4.29 -25.02 -11.13
CA PRO A 126 -4.46 -26.42 -11.52
C PRO A 126 -3.40 -27.37 -10.94
N GLN A 127 -2.16 -26.90 -10.73
CA GLN A 127 -1.09 -27.65 -10.09
C GLN A 127 -1.37 -28.05 -8.62
N SER A 128 -2.29 -27.34 -7.96
CA SER A 128 -2.71 -27.61 -6.57
C SER A 128 -3.90 -28.57 -6.47
N ALA A 129 -4.58 -28.88 -7.57
CA ALA A 129 -5.81 -29.68 -7.59
C ALA A 129 -5.65 -31.10 -7.01
N ARG A 130 -4.43 -31.67 -7.08
CA ARG A 130 -4.13 -32.98 -6.47
C ARG A 130 -4.28 -32.96 -4.94
N GLN A 131 -3.99 -31.82 -4.29
CA GLN A 131 -4.08 -31.70 -2.83
C GLN A 131 -5.52 -31.53 -2.35
N ASP A 132 -6.38 -30.91 -3.17
CA ASP A 132 -7.80 -30.72 -2.87
C ASP A 132 -8.55 -32.06 -2.84
N GLY A 133 -8.30 -32.92 -3.83
CA GLY A 133 -8.89 -34.26 -3.87
C GLY A 133 -8.47 -35.15 -2.70
N ALA A 134 -7.27 -34.94 -2.13
CA ALA A 134 -6.78 -35.71 -0.99
C ALA A 134 -7.39 -35.28 0.35
N ARG A 135 -7.75 -33.99 0.50
CA ARG A 135 -8.43 -33.49 1.72
C ARG A 135 -9.94 -33.75 1.70
N GLN A 136 -10.56 -33.75 0.52
CA GLN A 136 -12.01 -34.02 0.40
C GLN A 136 -12.39 -35.44 0.82
N CYS A 137 -11.47 -36.41 0.73
CA CYS A 137 -11.68 -37.80 1.18
C CYS A 137 -11.46 -38.02 2.69
N GLN A 138 -11.08 -36.98 3.45
CA GLN A 138 -10.76 -37.07 4.88
C GLN A 138 -11.85 -36.50 5.81
N ASN A 139 -12.94 -35.96 5.26
CA ASN A 139 -14.14 -35.53 5.97
C ASN A 139 -15.36 -36.32 5.50
#